data_AF-A0A221WAB6-F1
#
_entry.id   AF-A0A221WAB6-F1
#
_cell.length_a   1.000
_cell.length_b   1.000
_cell.length_c   1.000
_cell.angle_alpha   90.00
_cell.angle_beta   90.00
_cell.angle_gamma   90.00
#
_symmetry.space_group_name_H-M   'P 1'
#
loop_
_entity.id
_entity.type
_entity.pdbx_description
1 polymer ?
#
loop_
_entity_poly.entity_id
_entity_poly.type
_entity_poly.pdbx_seq_one_letter_code
_entity_poly.pdbx_strand_id
1 'polypeptide(L)'
;MSGSQEALARLRGVVSGAVGRGRQAAVRAREQGDRFRADSRELAEKVDRRAAKPTRDDVTSEELRASATAFREGAGLSVPTLPSGEELLAEAQKAEEARRAMPAPFRKAHSPAGLQTFGEDEDDDFSQQRILG
;
A
#
# COMPACT_ATOMS: atom_id res chain seq x y z
N MET A 1 -63.91 -1.31 1.36
CA MET A 1 -62.48 -1.52 1.01
C MET A 1 -61.85 -2.29 2.16
N SER A 2 -61.46 -3.55 1.95
CA SER A 2 -61.12 -4.48 3.03
C SER A 2 -59.76 -4.18 3.68
N GLY A 3 -59.63 -4.37 5.00
CA GLY A 3 -58.36 -4.17 5.72
C GLY A 3 -57.18 -5.01 5.21
N SER A 4 -57.46 -6.09 4.47
CA SER A 4 -56.45 -6.86 3.75
C SER A 4 -55.74 -6.06 2.64
N GLN A 5 -56.45 -5.19 1.93
CA GLN A 5 -55.86 -4.34 0.88
C GLN A 5 -54.95 -3.27 1.49
N GLU A 6 -55.33 -2.71 2.63
CA GLU A 6 -54.52 -1.73 3.35
C GLU A 6 -53.23 -2.36 3.92
N ALA A 7 -53.32 -3.55 4.50
CA ALA A 7 -52.16 -4.29 4.98
C ALA A 7 -51.15 -4.60 3.85
N LEU A 8 -51.65 -5.03 2.68
CA LEU A 8 -50.82 -5.26 1.50
C LEU A 8 -50.17 -3.97 0.98
N ALA A 9 -50.88 -2.84 0.99
CA ALA A 9 -50.33 -1.55 0.60
C ALA A 9 -49.18 -1.12 1.52
N ARG A 10 -49.35 -1.26 2.84
CA ARG A 10 -48.29 -0.96 3.83
C ARG A 10 -47.07 -1.86 3.63
N LEU A 11 -47.27 -3.17 3.44
CA LEU A 11 -46.17 -4.11 3.19
C LEU A 11 -45.39 -3.73 1.93
N ARG A 12 -46.07 -3.43 0.83
CA ARG A 12 -45.42 -2.97 -0.42
C ARG A 12 -44.61 -1.70 -0.19
N GLY A 13 -45.13 -0.75 0.59
CA GLY A 13 -44.40 0.47 0.96
C GLY A 13 -43.11 0.17 1.73
N VAL A 14 -43.16 -0.70 2.74
CA VAL A 14 -42.00 -1.09 3.55
C VAL A 14 -40.94 -1.80 2.69
N VAL A 15 -41.35 -2.76 1.86
CA VAL A 15 -40.45 -3.49 0.96
C VAL A 15 -39.80 -2.54 -0.04
N SER A 16 -40.58 -1.65 -0.66
CA SER A 16 -40.06 -0.69 -1.63
C SER A 16 -39.05 0.28 -0.99
N GLY A 17 -39.34 0.74 0.23
CA GLY A 17 -38.40 1.56 1.00
C GLY A 17 -37.11 0.82 1.37
N ALA A 18 -37.21 -0.45 1.75
CA ALA A 18 -36.04 -1.28 2.03
C ALA A 18 -35.18 -1.52 0.78
N VAL A 19 -35.81 -1.82 -0.36
CA VAL A 19 -35.12 -1.95 -1.65
C VAL A 19 -34.46 -0.63 -2.06
N GLY A 20 -35.13 0.51 -1.87
CA GLY A 20 -34.55 1.83 -2.12
C GLY A 20 -33.28 2.09 -1.31
N ARG A 21 -33.32 1.82 0.01
CA ARG A 21 -32.14 1.93 0.88
C ARG A 21 -31.03 0.97 0.47
N GLY A 22 -31.38 -0.27 0.13
CA GLY A 22 -30.41 -1.27 -0.35
C GLY A 22 -29.71 -0.85 -1.64
N ARG A 23 -30.46 -0.31 -2.61
CA ARG A 23 -29.89 0.25 -3.85
C ARG A 23 -28.96 1.42 -3.56
N GLN A 24 -29.35 2.34 -2.68
CA GLN A 24 -28.50 3.47 -2.31
C GLN A 24 -27.22 3.01 -1.60
N ALA A 25 -27.32 2.04 -0.68
CA ALA A 25 -26.16 1.45 -0.02
C ALA A 25 -25.22 0.77 -1.04
N ALA A 26 -25.76 0.05 -2.02
CA ALA A 26 -24.98 -0.57 -3.08
C ALA A 26 -24.26 0.46 -3.96
N VAL A 27 -24.90 1.58 -4.30
CA VAL A 27 -24.25 2.68 -5.03
C VAL A 27 -23.10 3.27 -4.22
N ARG A 28 -23.33 3.61 -2.94
CA ARG A 28 -22.28 4.13 -2.06
C ARG A 28 -21.10 3.17 -1.90
N ALA A 29 -21.38 1.87 -1.77
CA ALA A 29 -20.34 0.84 -1.69
C ALA A 29 -19.51 0.75 -2.98
N ARG A 30 -20.15 0.88 -4.15
CA ARG A 30 -19.44 0.95 -5.44
C ARG A 30 -18.56 2.19 -5.52
N GLU A 31 -19.09 3.36 -5.20
CA GLU A 31 -18.33 4.62 -5.20
C GLU A 31 -17.13 4.57 -4.24
N GLN A 32 -17.32 4.03 -3.03
CA GLN A 32 -16.23 3.82 -2.07
C GLN A 32 -15.18 2.84 -2.61
N GLY A 33 -15.62 1.73 -3.23
CA GLY A 33 -14.72 0.76 -3.83
C GLY A 33 -13.96 1.29 -5.04
N ASP A 34 -14.58 2.14 -5.86
CA ASP A 34 -13.93 2.82 -6.99
C ASP A 34 -12.86 3.80 -6.50
N ARG A 35 -13.17 4.60 -5.48
CA ARG A 35 -12.21 5.52 -4.84
C ARG A 35 -11.03 4.76 -4.25
N PHE A 36 -11.29 3.75 -3.43
CA PHE A 36 -10.25 2.92 -2.82
C PHE A 36 -9.31 2.31 -3.87
N ARG A 37 -9.86 1.83 -5.00
CA ARG A 37 -9.06 1.28 -6.10
C ARG A 37 -8.20 2.36 -6.79
N ALA A 38 -8.72 3.57 -6.97
CA ALA A 38 -7.95 4.68 -7.52
C ALA A 38 -6.80 5.06 -6.57
N ASP A 39 -7.10 5.27 -5.30
CA ASP A 39 -6.13 5.64 -4.26
C ASP A 39 -5.02 4.58 -4.13
N SER A 40 -5.41 3.29 -4.20
CA SER A 40 -4.46 2.18 -4.15
C SER A 40 -3.52 2.14 -5.35
N ARG A 41 -4.00 2.46 -6.55
CA ARG A 41 -3.15 2.55 -7.75
C ARG A 41 -2.18 3.72 -7.64
N GLU A 42 -2.66 4.88 -7.20
CA GLU A 42 -1.81 6.04 -6.99
C GLU A 42 -0.73 5.76 -5.95
N LEU A 43 -1.08 5.11 -4.83
CA LEU A 43 -0.12 4.71 -3.82
C LEU A 43 0.91 3.72 -4.37
N ALA A 44 0.46 2.71 -5.13
CA ALA A 44 1.37 1.75 -5.76
C ALA A 44 2.37 2.43 -6.71
N GLU A 45 1.92 3.38 -7.53
CA GLU A 45 2.80 4.17 -8.40
C GLU A 45 3.79 5.03 -7.60
N LYS A 46 3.35 5.64 -6.49
CA LYS A 46 4.24 6.41 -5.60
C LYS A 46 5.31 5.51 -4.97
N VAL A 47 4.95 4.30 -4.55
CA VAL A 47 5.88 3.33 -3.96
C VAL A 47 6.89 2.84 -5.01
N ASP A 48 6.43 2.49 -6.22
CA ASP A 48 7.28 2.04 -7.33
C ASP A 48 8.35 3.09 -7.68
N ARG A 49 7.96 4.38 -7.74
CA ARG A 49 8.87 5.50 -7.98
C ARG A 49 9.68 5.92 -6.74
N ARG A 50 9.58 5.20 -5.62
CA ARG A 50 10.17 5.55 -4.31
C ARG A 50 9.83 6.98 -3.85
N ALA A 51 8.66 7.47 -4.26
CA ALA A 51 8.16 8.82 -3.97
C ALA A 51 7.15 8.85 -2.82
N ALA A 52 6.69 7.69 -2.34
CA ALA A 52 5.82 7.60 -1.17
C ALA A 52 6.54 8.14 0.08
N LYS A 53 5.93 9.11 0.77
CA LYS A 53 6.43 9.70 2.01
C LYS A 53 5.32 9.64 3.06
N PRO A 54 5.25 8.56 3.85
CA PRO A 54 4.29 8.44 4.93
C PRO A 54 4.45 9.59 5.93
N THR A 55 3.34 10.15 6.36
CA THR A 55 3.24 11.20 7.36
C THR A 55 2.64 10.66 8.65
N ARG A 56 2.64 11.46 9.72
CA ARG A 56 2.01 11.08 11.00
C ARG A 56 0.52 10.79 10.85
N ASP A 57 -0.16 11.53 9.99
CA ASP A 57 -1.60 11.37 9.77
C ASP A 57 -1.95 10.08 9.00
N ASP A 58 -0.97 9.51 8.28
CA ASP A 58 -1.13 8.22 7.59
C ASP A 58 -1.02 7.02 8.53
N VAL A 59 -0.58 7.23 9.78
CA VAL A 59 -0.43 6.16 10.76
C VAL A 59 -1.79 5.69 11.24
N THR A 60 -2.00 4.38 11.20
CA THR A 60 -3.15 3.74 11.83
C THR A 60 -3.24 4.14 13.30
N SER A 61 -4.38 4.74 13.68
CA SER A 61 -4.63 5.15 15.06
C SER A 61 -4.55 3.97 16.03
N GLU A 62 -4.16 4.26 17.27
CA GLU A 62 -4.04 3.25 18.32
C GLU A 62 -5.38 2.58 18.61
N GLU A 63 -6.47 3.34 18.63
CA GLU A 63 -7.83 2.82 18.83
C GLU A 63 -8.21 1.80 17.74
N LEU A 64 -7.93 2.10 16.47
CA LEU A 64 -8.23 1.19 15.37
C LEU A 64 -7.36 -0.07 15.44
N ARG A 65 -6.09 0.07 15.83
CA ARG A 65 -5.18 -1.07 16.04
C ARG A 65 -5.65 -1.96 17.19
N ALA A 66 -6.08 -1.37 18.31
CA ALA A 66 -6.63 -2.10 19.45
C ALA A 66 -7.92 -2.84 19.08
N SER A 67 -8.84 -2.16 18.39
CA SER A 67 -10.10 -2.75 17.89
C SER A 67 -9.84 -3.93 16.94
N ALA A 68 -8.93 -3.78 15.98
CA ALA A 68 -8.57 -4.85 15.07
C ALA A 68 -7.89 -6.05 15.78
N THR A 69 -7.08 -5.77 16.80
CA THR A 69 -6.43 -6.80 17.63
C THR A 69 -7.47 -7.60 18.40
N ALA A 70 -8.37 -6.93 19.12
CA ALA A 70 -9.43 -7.56 19.88
C ALA A 70 -10.36 -8.41 19.00
N PHE A 71 -10.68 -7.93 17.80
CA PHE A 71 -11.46 -8.71 16.82
C PHE A 71 -10.77 -10.02 16.43
N ARG A 72 -9.45 -9.97 16.15
CA ARG A 72 -8.68 -11.15 15.75
C ARG A 72 -8.55 -12.14 16.91
N GLU A 73 -8.23 -11.65 18.11
CA GLU A 73 -8.13 -12.47 19.31
C GLU A 73 -9.48 -13.15 19.63
N GLY A 74 -10.58 -12.40 19.55
CA GLY A 74 -11.94 -12.94 19.73
C GLY A 74 -12.32 -14.00 18.69
N ALA A 75 -11.73 -13.94 17.50
CA ALA A 75 -11.88 -14.95 16.45
C ALA A 75 -10.86 -16.11 16.54
N GLY A 76 -10.01 -16.13 17.57
CA GLY A 76 -8.95 -17.14 17.73
C GLY A 76 -7.82 -17.02 16.69
N LEU A 77 -7.70 -15.86 16.04
CA LEU A 77 -6.67 -15.58 15.04
C LEU A 77 -5.43 -15.01 15.72
N SER A 78 -4.26 -15.53 15.35
CA SER A 78 -2.98 -15.00 15.83
C SER A 78 -2.81 -13.52 15.45
N VAL A 79 -2.32 -12.74 16.42
CA VAL A 79 -1.95 -11.33 16.23
C VAL A 79 -0.44 -11.21 16.48
N PRO A 80 0.38 -11.00 15.43
CA PRO A 80 1.81 -10.78 15.62
C PRO A 80 2.07 -9.44 16.30
N THR A 81 3.02 -9.41 17.23
CA THR A 81 3.53 -8.17 17.80
C THR A 81 4.39 -7.46 16.76
N LEU A 82 3.90 -6.34 16.25
CA LEU A 82 4.59 -5.50 15.29
C LEU A 82 4.96 -4.16 15.93
N PRO A 83 6.02 -3.48 15.46
CA PRO A 83 6.33 -2.13 15.87
C PRO A 83 5.15 -1.18 15.68
N SER A 84 5.06 -0.15 16.52
CA SER A 84 4.03 0.86 16.37
C SER A 84 4.23 1.65 15.08
N GLY A 85 3.16 2.26 14.56
CA GLY A 85 3.28 3.12 13.38
C GLY A 85 4.20 4.33 13.61
N GLU A 86 4.26 4.85 14.84
CA GLU A 86 5.18 5.93 15.21
C GLU A 86 6.64 5.46 15.22
N GLU A 87 6.91 4.23 15.70
CA GLU A 87 8.24 3.62 15.63
C GLU A 87 8.70 3.42 14.18
N LEU A 88 7.81 2.94 13.31
CA LEU A 88 8.10 2.75 11.88
C LEU A 88 8.40 4.09 11.18
N LEU A 89 7.63 5.14 11.50
CA LEU A 89 7.90 6.48 10.97
C LEU A 89 9.24 7.03 11.46
N ALA A 90 9.55 6.90 12.75
CA ALA A 90 10.81 7.37 13.32
C ALA A 90 12.02 6.66 12.67
N GLU A 91 11.91 5.36 12.41
CA GLU A 91 12.95 4.60 11.73
C GLU A 91 13.13 5.05 10.28
N ALA A 92 12.03 5.33 9.56
CA ALA A 92 12.09 5.85 8.21
C ALA A 92 12.77 7.23 8.15
N GLN A 93 12.51 8.10 9.12
CA GLN A 93 13.15 9.42 9.23
C GLN A 93 14.66 9.30 9.45
N LYS A 94 15.09 8.45 10.39
CA LYS A 94 16.51 8.17 10.62
C LYS A 94 17.23 7.68 9.36
N ALA A 95 16.59 6.78 8.61
CA ALA A 95 17.15 6.27 7.36
C ALA A 95 17.30 7.38 6.30
N GLU A 96 16.37 8.34 6.23
CA GLU A 96 16.47 9.49 5.34
C GLU A 96 17.61 10.45 5.76
N GLU A 97 17.73 10.74 7.05
CA GLU A 97 18.82 11.56 7.60
C GLU A 97 20.18 10.93 7.32
N ALA A 98 20.32 9.62 7.55
CA ALA A 98 21.54 8.88 7.25
C ALA A 98 21.92 8.97 5.77
N ARG A 99 20.95 8.85 4.85
CA ARG A 99 21.18 9.01 3.40
C ARG A 99 21.63 10.41 3.02
N ARG A 100 21.11 11.45 3.68
CA ARG A 100 21.52 12.85 3.45
C ARG A 100 22.94 13.12 3.98
N ALA A 101 23.34 12.44 5.06
CA ALA A 101 24.66 12.57 5.65
C ALA A 101 25.76 11.82 4.87
N MET A 102 25.40 10.85 4.03
CA MET A 102 26.38 10.17 3.18
C MET A 102 26.84 11.13 2.05
N PRO A 103 28.16 11.37 1.90
CA PRO A 103 28.66 12.17 0.80
C PRO A 103 28.27 11.48 -0.51
N ALA A 104 27.77 12.26 -1.47
CA ALA A 104 27.43 11.74 -2.79
C ALA A 104 28.66 10.99 -3.35
N PRO A 105 28.51 9.76 -3.86
CA PRO A 105 29.64 9.06 -4.45
C PRO A 105 30.22 9.98 -5.52
N PHE A 106 31.52 10.26 -5.42
CA PHE A 106 32.24 10.99 -6.46
C PHE A 106 32.00 10.25 -7.77
N ARG A 107 31.11 10.79 -8.62
CA ARG A 107 31.13 10.46 -10.03
C ARG A 107 32.49 10.95 -10.47
N LYS A 108 33.42 10.02 -10.74
CA LYS A 108 34.65 10.35 -11.45
C LYS A 108 34.18 11.07 -12.71
N ALA A 109 34.37 12.38 -12.74
CA ALA A 109 34.14 13.15 -13.94
C ALA A 109 34.97 12.45 -15.02
N HIS A 110 34.33 12.08 -16.13
CA HIS A 110 35.08 11.82 -17.34
C HIS A 110 35.91 13.08 -17.59
N SER A 111 37.21 13.01 -17.31
CA SER A 111 38.13 14.10 -17.61
C SER A 111 38.02 14.39 -19.11
N PRO A 112 37.88 15.66 -19.54
CA PRO A 112 37.80 16.02 -20.95
C PRO A 112 39.15 15.95 -21.67
N ALA A 113 40.10 15.18 -21.15
CA ALA A 113 41.41 14.99 -21.72
C ALA A 113 41.59 13.49 -22.00
N GLY A 114 41.50 13.13 -23.29
CA GLY A 114 41.61 11.77 -23.79
C GLY A 114 42.98 11.15 -23.51
N LEU A 115 43.17 10.65 -22.29
CA LEU A 115 44.17 9.62 -22.01
C LEU A 115 43.48 8.26 -22.01
N GLN A 116 43.57 7.59 -23.15
CA GLN A 116 43.47 6.14 -23.23
C GLN A 116 44.58 5.55 -22.37
N THR A 117 44.24 4.95 -21.24
CA THR A 117 45.14 3.98 -20.60
C THR A 117 44.84 2.64 -21.27
N PHE A 118 45.72 2.26 -22.19
CA PHE A 118 45.79 0.91 -22.73
C PHE A 118 46.30 -0.06 -21.65
N GLY A 119 45.66 -1.22 -21.58
CA GLY A 119 46.02 -2.37 -20.76
C GLY A 119 44.86 -2.80 -19.86
N GLU A 120 44.27 -3.98 -19.96
CA GLU A 120 44.60 -5.19 -20.71
C GLU A 120 43.28 -5.92 -21.01
N ASP A 121 43.26 -6.60 -22.15
CA ASP A 121 42.25 -7.57 -22.55
C ASP A 121 42.10 -8.65 -21.48
N GLU A 122 40.87 -9.00 -21.11
CA GLU A 122 40.55 -10.35 -20.66
C GLU A 122 39.07 -10.61 -20.94
N ASP A 123 38.87 -11.22 -22.10
CA ASP A 123 37.71 -12.01 -22.47
C ASP A 123 37.42 -13.06 -21.39
N ASP A 124 36.63 -12.71 -20.37
CA ASP A 124 35.93 -13.72 -19.56
C ASP A 124 34.62 -14.09 -20.27
N ASP A 125 34.82 -14.75 -21.41
CA ASP A 125 33.83 -15.58 -22.08
C ASP A 125 33.29 -16.61 -21.08
N PHE A 126 32.01 -16.47 -20.74
CA PHE A 126 31.20 -17.47 -20.04
C PHE A 126 31.08 -18.75 -20.90
N SER A 127 32.16 -19.52 -20.98
CA SER A 127 32.18 -20.84 -21.61
C SER A 127 31.70 -21.89 -20.60
N GLN A 128 30.46 -22.32 -20.79
CA GLN A 128 29.71 -23.28 -19.97
C GLN A 128 30.25 -24.74 -20.04
N GLN A 129 31.56 -24.97 -20.17
CA GLN A 129 32.13 -26.33 -20.36
C GLN A 129 32.70 -27.00 -19.11
N ARG A 130 32.41 -26.50 -17.90
CA ARG A 130 32.89 -27.12 -16.64
C ARG A 130 31.80 -27.65 -15.72
N ILE A 131 30.68 -28.08 -16.30
CA ILE A 131 29.64 -28.87 -15.61
C ILE A 131 29.49 -30.16 -16.42
N LEU A 132 30.35 -31.14 -16.13
CA LEU A 132 30.30 -32.58 -16.41
C LEU A 132 31.75 -33.09 -16.52
N GLY A 133 32.44 -33.04 -15.38
CA GLY A 133 33.48 -34.01 -15.04
C GLY A 133 32.86 -35.03 -14.09
#